data_AF-A0A1H4P4P4-F1
#
_entry.id   AF-A0A1H4P4P4-F1
#
_cell.length_a   1.000
_cell.length_b   1.000
_cell.length_c   1.000
_cell.angle_alpha   90.00
_cell.angle_beta   90.00
_cell.angle_gamma   90.00
#
_symmetry.space_group_name_H-M   'P 1'
#
loop_
_entity.id
_entity.type
_entity.pdbx_description
1 polymer ?
#
loop_
_entity_poly.entity_id
_entity_poly.type
_entity_poly.pdbx_seq_one_letter_code
_entity_poly.pdbx_strand_id
1 'polypeptide(L)'
;MTSRPVHGDVNTYKNGCRCSACREANRIYQNAANARRRNDPAGADRAGHGKRSTYVNWFCRCLLCRTASAEAQRAQRERRKERTQ
;
A
#
# COMPACT_ATOMS: atom_id res chain seq x y z
N MET A 1 -9.53 15.77 35.44
CA MET A 1 -10.20 14.67 34.70
C MET A 1 -9.31 14.29 33.53
N THR A 2 -8.42 13.32 33.71
CA THR A 2 -7.49 12.88 32.67
C THR A 2 -8.23 11.92 31.74
N SER A 3 -8.68 12.41 30.59
CA SER A 3 -9.34 11.60 29.57
C SER A 3 -8.45 10.42 29.17
N ARG A 4 -8.99 9.21 29.31
CA ARG A 4 -8.29 7.98 28.91
C ARG A 4 -7.97 8.07 27.40
N PRO A 5 -6.75 7.74 26.96
CA PRO A 5 -6.39 7.84 25.55
C PRO A 5 -7.38 7.04 24.69
N VAL A 6 -7.98 7.70 23.70
CA VAL A 6 -9.01 7.11 22.83
C VAL A 6 -8.35 6.15 21.85
N HIS A 7 -8.38 4.86 22.17
CA HIS A 7 -7.93 3.79 21.28
C HIS A 7 -9.00 3.43 20.24
N GLY A 8 -8.59 2.79 19.14
CA GLY A 8 -9.50 2.44 18.05
C GLY A 8 -9.69 3.52 16.99
N ASP A 9 -8.83 4.54 16.98
CA ASP A 9 -8.80 5.56 15.93
C ASP A 9 -7.50 5.47 15.11
N VAL A 10 -7.54 5.97 13.88
CA VAL A 10 -6.39 6.00 12.98
C VAL A 10 -5.30 6.94 13.51
N ASN A 11 -5.67 8.06 14.14
CA ASN A 11 -4.69 9.01 14.67
C ASN A 11 -3.94 8.41 15.86
N THR A 12 -4.59 7.63 16.72
CA THR A 12 -3.87 6.92 17.79
C THR A 12 -2.98 5.81 17.27
N TYR A 13 -3.33 5.14 16.17
CA TYR A 13 -2.39 4.26 15.47
C TYR A 13 -1.18 5.04 14.92
N LYS A 14 -1.40 6.19 14.27
CA LYS A 14 -0.31 7.03 13.74
C LYS A 14 0.61 7.55 14.84
N ASN A 15 0.07 7.85 16.01
CA ASN A 15 0.82 8.28 17.19
C ASN A 15 1.58 7.14 17.92
N GLY A 16 1.56 5.93 17.37
CA GLY A 16 2.41 4.82 17.84
C GLY A 16 1.66 3.71 18.58
N CYS A 17 0.36 3.86 18.85
CA CYS A 17 -0.40 2.76 19.46
C CYS A 17 -0.49 1.57 18.49
N ARG A 18 -0.33 0.37 19.03
CA ARG A 18 -0.39 -0.89 18.28
C ARG A 18 -1.41 -1.87 18.87
N CYS A 19 -2.36 -1.43 19.69
CA CYS A 19 -3.42 -2.34 20.17
C CYS A 19 -4.28 -2.85 19.00
N SER A 20 -5.01 -3.95 19.22
CA SER A 20 -5.89 -4.56 18.19
C SER A 20 -6.87 -3.56 17.59
N ALA A 21 -7.53 -2.75 18.42
CA ALA A 21 -8.48 -1.73 17.97
C ALA A 21 -7.82 -0.69 17.04
N CYS A 22 -6.64 -0.18 17.37
CA CYS A 22 -5.91 0.77 16.52
C CYS A 22 -5.41 0.13 15.22
N ARG A 23 -4.96 -1.13 15.26
CA ARG A 23 -4.56 -1.86 14.03
C ARG A 23 -5.76 -2.04 13.10
N GLU A 24 -6.91 -2.37 13.67
CA GLU A 24 -8.15 -2.54 12.92
C GLU A 24 -8.63 -1.22 12.30
N ALA A 25 -8.63 -0.13 13.06
CA ALA A 25 -8.97 1.20 12.56
C ALA A 25 -8.07 1.60 11.37
N ASN A 26 -6.76 1.38 11.48
CA ASN A 26 -5.84 1.64 10.38
C ASN A 26 -6.09 0.71 9.17
N ARG A 27 -6.40 -0.57 9.40
CA ARG A 27 -6.76 -1.53 8.33
C ARG A 27 -7.98 -1.03 7.55
N ILE A 28 -9.05 -0.67 8.24
CA ILE A 28 -10.27 -0.13 7.63
C ILE A 28 -9.97 1.13 6.83
N TYR A 29 -9.21 2.06 7.41
CA TYR A 29 -8.82 3.31 6.73
C TYR A 29 -8.01 3.07 5.45
N GLN A 30 -7.00 2.21 5.50
CA GLN A 30 -6.17 1.87 4.33
C GLN A 30 -6.98 1.15 3.25
N ASN A 31 -7.90 0.25 3.65
CA ASN A 31 -8.78 -0.43 2.71
C ASN A 31 -9.71 0.55 1.99
N ALA A 32 -10.29 1.50 2.71
CA ALA A 32 -11.11 2.55 2.11
C ALA A 32 -10.29 3.43 1.12
N ALA A 33 -9.06 3.81 1.49
CA ALA A 33 -8.17 4.56 0.59
C ALA A 33 -7.78 3.74 -0.66
N ASN A 34 -7.52 2.43 -0.50
CA ASN A 34 -7.22 1.53 -1.61
C ASN A 34 -8.40 1.34 -2.56
N ALA A 35 -9.61 1.20 -2.01
CA ALA A 35 -10.84 1.10 -2.81
C ALA A 35 -11.05 2.35 -3.66
N ARG A 36 -10.87 3.55 -3.09
CA ARG A 36 -10.94 4.81 -3.84
C ARG A 36 -9.93 4.85 -4.98
N ARG A 37 -8.65 4.53 -4.71
CA ARG A 37 -7.60 4.50 -5.75
C ARG A 37 -7.85 3.48 -6.84
N ARG A 38 -8.43 2.32 -6.50
CA ARG A 38 -8.77 1.30 -7.49
C ARG A 38 -9.85 1.77 -8.47
N ASN A 39 -10.78 2.60 -7.99
CA ASN A 39 -11.88 3.14 -8.80
C ASN A 39 -11.53 4.46 -9.50
N ASP A 40 -10.34 5.04 -9.26
CA ASP A 40 -9.86 6.27 -9.89
C ASP A 40 -8.78 5.95 -10.95
N PRO A 41 -9.16 5.73 -12.22
CA PRO A 41 -8.19 5.50 -13.29
C PRO A 41 -7.29 6.72 -13.55
N ALA A 42 -7.79 7.95 -13.34
CA ALA A 42 -7.00 9.17 -13.50
C ALA A 42 -5.87 9.30 -12.47
N GLY A 43 -5.98 8.60 -11.33
CA GLY A 43 -4.90 8.46 -10.36
C GLY A 43 -3.65 7.80 -10.96
N ALA A 44 -3.83 6.79 -11.81
CA ALA A 44 -2.71 6.13 -12.49
C ALA A 44 -2.05 7.03 -13.54
N ASP A 45 -2.84 7.82 -14.27
CA ASP A 45 -2.34 8.78 -15.26
C ASP A 45 -1.47 9.85 -14.60
N ARG A 46 -1.93 10.41 -13.47
CA ARG A 46 -1.16 11.39 -12.68
C ARG A 46 0.14 10.81 -12.10
N ALA A 47 0.14 9.54 -11.70
CA ALA A 47 1.33 8.88 -11.15
C ALA A 47 2.38 8.52 -12.24
N GLY A 48 1.94 8.45 -13.49
CA GLY A 48 2.72 8.03 -14.65
C GLY A 48 2.80 6.51 -14.78
N HIS A 49 2.53 6.01 -16.00
CA HIS A 49 2.58 4.59 -16.36
C HIS A 49 4.01 4.05 -16.46
N GLY A 50 4.15 2.72 -16.52
CA GLY A 50 5.45 2.05 -16.70
C GLY A 50 6.28 1.90 -15.43
N LYS A 51 5.72 2.14 -14.26
CA LYS A 51 6.39 1.98 -12.96
C LYS A 51 5.75 0.85 -12.16
N ARG A 52 6.56 0.07 -11.44
CA ARG A 52 6.04 -0.92 -10.46
C ARG A 52 5.12 -0.24 -9.42
N SER A 53 5.49 0.96 -8.96
CA SER A 53 4.70 1.73 -7.98
C SER A 53 3.30 2.04 -8.50
N THR A 54 3.15 2.39 -9.77
CA THR A 54 1.85 2.64 -10.41
C THR A 54 1.02 1.36 -10.54
N TYR A 55 1.66 0.23 -10.85
CA TYR A 55 0.98 -1.07 -10.87
C TYR A 55 0.42 -1.46 -9.50
N VAL A 56 1.20 -1.29 -8.42
CA VAL A 56 0.80 -1.76 -7.07
C VAL A 56 -0.08 -0.76 -6.32
N ASN A 57 0.24 0.55 -6.37
CA ASN A 57 -0.44 1.57 -5.55
C ASN A 57 -1.70 2.12 -6.22
N TRP A 58 -1.68 2.22 -7.55
CA TRP A 58 -2.76 2.81 -8.35
C TRP A 58 -3.52 1.76 -9.17
N PHE A 59 -3.22 0.48 -8.96
CA PHE A 59 -3.91 -0.65 -9.58
C PHE A 59 -3.94 -0.63 -11.11
N CYS A 60 -3.05 0.13 -11.76
CA CYS A 60 -2.96 0.16 -13.21
C CYS A 60 -2.56 -1.21 -13.76
N ARG A 61 -3.19 -1.63 -14.87
CA ARG A 61 -2.96 -2.92 -15.53
C ARG A 61 -2.53 -2.79 -17.00
N CYS A 62 -2.14 -1.60 -17.45
CA CYS A 62 -1.62 -1.40 -18.80
C CYS A 62 -0.34 -2.24 -19.04
N LEU A 63 0.03 -2.44 -20.30
CA LEU A 63 1.17 -3.28 -20.67
C LEU A 63 2.48 -2.79 -20.00
N LEU A 64 2.76 -1.49 -20.06
CA LEU A 64 3.96 -0.89 -19.48
C LEU A 64 4.07 -1.17 -17.96
N CYS A 65 2.97 -0.99 -17.23
CA CYS A 65 2.92 -1.27 -15.78
C CYS A 65 3.07 -2.76 -15.48
N ARG A 66 2.51 -3.65 -16.33
CA ARG A 66 2.66 -5.10 -16.19
C ARG A 66 4.12 -5.53 -16.40
N THR A 67 4.77 -5.05 -17.45
CA THR A 67 6.17 -5.34 -17.75
C THR A 67 7.08 -4.88 -16.61
N ALA A 68 6.95 -3.62 -16.16
CA ALA A 68 7.74 -3.10 -15.05
C ALA A 68 7.56 -3.90 -13.74
N SER A 69 6.33 -4.38 -13.47
CA SER A 69 6.07 -5.25 -12.32
C SER A 69 6.73 -6.62 -12.48
N ALA A 70 6.67 -7.22 -13.68
CA ALA A 70 7.28 -8.51 -13.96
C ALA A 70 8.81 -8.48 -13.83
N GLU A 71 9.46 -7.45 -14.38
CA GLU A 71 10.91 -7.23 -14.27
C GLU A 71 11.34 -7.10 -12.81
N ALA A 72 10.63 -6.27 -12.04
CA ALA A 72 10.94 -6.08 -10.63
C ALA A 72 10.75 -7.36 -9.80
N GLN A 73 9.74 -8.18 -10.12
CA GLN A 73 9.56 -9.49 -9.49
C GLN A 73 10.67 -10.48 -9.86
N ARG A 74 11.19 -10.43 -11.09
CA ARG A 74 12.32 -11.25 -11.51
C ARG A 74 13.57 -10.85 -10.72
N ALA A 75 13.89 -9.55 -10.68
CA ALA A 75 15.02 -9.03 -9.89
C ALA A 75 14.90 -9.37 -8.39
N GLN A 76 13.70 -9.29 -7.81
CA GLN A 76 13.48 -9.66 -6.40
C GLN A 76 13.69 -11.16 -6.14
N ARG A 77 13.34 -12.03 -7.10
CA ARG A 77 13.59 -13.47 -7.01
C ARG A 77 15.07 -13.80 -7.06
N GLU A 78 15.83 -13.17 -7.96
CA GLU A 78 17.28 -13.38 -8.04
C GLU A 78 17.97 -12.93 -6.75
N ARG A 79 17.68 -11.74 -6.23
CA ARG A 79 18.19 -11.27 -4.92
C ARG A 79 17.86 -12.20 -3.76
N ARG A 80 16.70 -12.88 -3.82
CA ARG A 80 16.30 -13.84 -2.78
C ARG A 80 17.14 -15.11 -2.87
N LYS A 81 17.44 -15.59 -4.08
CA LYS A 81 18.33 -16.75 -4.29
C LYS A 81 19.74 -16.43 -3.81
N GLU A 82 20.28 -15.26 -4.15
CA GLU A 82 21.61 -14.81 -3.70
C GLU A 82 21.71 -14.73 -2.16
N ARG A 83 20.64 -14.30 -1.47
CA ARG A 83 20.63 -14.25 0.00
C ARG A 83 20.52 -15.63 0.67
N THR A 84 19.99 -16.63 -0.04
CA THR A 84 19.67 -17.94 0.54
C THR A 84 20.75 -18.99 0.19
N GLN A 85 21.65 -18.67 -0.73
CA GLN A 85 22.86 -19.45 -1.05
C GLN A 85 24.03 -18.92 -0.21
#